data_AF-A0AAV5ZIZ3-F1
#
_entry.id   AF-A0AAV5ZIZ3-F1
#
_cell.length_a   1.000
_cell.length_b   1.000
_cell.length_c   1.000
_cell.angle_alpha   90.00
_cell.angle_beta   90.00
_cell.angle_gamma   90.00
#
_symmetry.space_group_name_H-M   'P 1'
#
loop_
_entity.id
_entity.type
_entity.pdbx_description
1 polymer ?
#
loop_
_entity_poly.entity_id
_entity_poly.type
_entity_poly.pdbx_seq_one_letter_code
_entity_poly.pdbx_strand_id
1 'polypeptide(L)'
;MILSIAPTFEAWQAAARGLLRDGVPPAEVEWREAADAPVIEAPPPGSARVPRQFLDVARQAAGATDPARWSALYTVLWRLVHERRELLADTRDPDVRRLNGLAAQGRRQVQQAEMQEVLALEQQGGGAAPFVPKGAGLDELRAAAARCEGCELFRRATQVVFGRGPTGARVLLVGEQPGDQEDLKGAPFVGPAGEVLDRALAEVGLDRRQVYVTNAVKHFSFVERGKRRIHQTPRLPEIAACRPWLEAELEIVKPQILGCLGATAARAIFGPEFRLLRQRGQFFATRWSPKTIATLHPSAVLRGQDDAEQARLYAMLRDDLRLMAAA
;
A
#
# COMPACT_ATOMS: atom_id res chain seq x y z
N MET A 1 27.17 -18.06 -18.85
CA MET A 1 25.92 -18.86 -18.88
C MET A 1 24.75 -17.92 -19.12
N ILE A 2 23.89 -18.24 -20.08
CA ILE A 2 22.67 -17.48 -20.36
C ILE A 2 21.54 -18.06 -19.49
N LEU A 3 20.85 -17.20 -18.74
CA LEU A 3 19.73 -17.57 -17.90
C LEU A 3 18.47 -16.80 -18.33
N SER A 4 17.48 -17.55 -18.82
CA SER A 4 16.19 -17.00 -19.21
C SER A 4 15.23 -16.97 -18.03
N ILE A 5 14.61 -15.81 -17.79
CA ILE A 5 13.64 -15.61 -16.71
C ILE A 5 12.39 -14.90 -17.23
N ALA A 6 11.25 -15.14 -16.58
CA ALA A 6 10.09 -14.27 -16.71
C ALA A 6 10.45 -12.88 -16.17
N PRO A 7 9.87 -11.79 -16.72
CA PRO A 7 10.23 -10.42 -16.34
C PRO A 7 9.63 -10.00 -14.98
N THR A 8 9.75 -10.85 -13.95
CA THR A 8 9.24 -10.62 -12.59
C THR A 8 10.37 -10.68 -11.57
N PHE A 9 10.19 -9.94 -10.47
CA PHE A 9 11.16 -9.96 -9.37
C PHE A 9 11.27 -11.34 -8.73
N GLU A 10 10.17 -12.09 -8.65
CA GLU A 10 10.09 -13.43 -8.07
C GLU A 10 10.89 -14.44 -8.90
N ALA A 11 10.76 -14.41 -10.24
CA ALA A 11 11.53 -15.26 -11.14
C ALA A 11 13.03 -14.95 -11.04
N TRP A 12 13.39 -13.66 -11.06
CA TRP A 12 14.77 -13.23 -10.81
C TRP A 12 15.27 -13.67 -9.42
N GLN A 13 14.47 -13.52 -8.37
CA GLN A 13 14.87 -13.86 -7.01
C GLN A 13 15.12 -15.37 -6.86
N ALA A 14 14.29 -16.22 -7.47
CA ALA A 14 14.48 -17.66 -7.48
C ALA A 14 15.80 -18.04 -8.15
N ALA A 15 16.03 -17.53 -9.36
CA ALA A 15 17.27 -17.66 -10.13
C ALA A 15 18.51 -17.19 -9.35
N ALA A 16 18.49 -15.95 -8.87
CA ALA A 16 19.59 -15.32 -8.16
C ALA A 16 19.98 -16.10 -6.89
N ARG A 17 19.01 -16.69 -6.19
CA ARG A 17 19.29 -17.53 -5.02
C ARG A 17 19.97 -18.85 -5.40
N GLY A 18 19.61 -19.44 -6.54
CA GLY A 18 20.30 -20.62 -7.09
C GLY A 18 21.75 -20.28 -7.42
N LEU A 19 21.97 -19.20 -8.18
CA LEU A 19 23.31 -18.74 -8.57
C LEU A 19 24.20 -18.41 -7.37
N LEU A 20 23.65 -17.73 -6.34
CA LEU A 20 24.38 -17.47 -5.10
C LEU A 20 24.77 -18.75 -4.35
N ARG A 21 23.87 -19.72 -4.27
CA ARG A 21 24.16 -21.01 -3.61
C ARG A 21 25.27 -21.76 -4.35
N ASP A 22 25.25 -21.69 -5.67
CA ASP A 22 26.18 -22.40 -6.55
C ASP A 22 27.49 -21.61 -6.77
N GLY A 23 27.62 -20.42 -6.16
CA GLY A 23 28.85 -19.62 -6.18
C GLY A 23 29.16 -19.00 -7.54
N VAL A 24 28.16 -18.77 -8.39
CA VAL A 24 28.36 -18.26 -9.76
C VAL A 24 28.53 -16.73 -9.75
N PRO A 25 29.70 -16.16 -10.11
CA PRO A 25 29.92 -14.72 -10.05
C PRO A 25 29.14 -13.98 -11.15
N PRO A 26 28.82 -12.67 -10.97
CA PRO A 26 28.03 -11.90 -11.93
C PRO A 26 28.59 -11.87 -13.35
N ALA A 27 29.93 -11.91 -13.51
CA ALA A 27 30.59 -11.91 -14.82
C ALA A 27 30.29 -13.16 -15.67
N GLU A 28 29.86 -14.25 -15.04
CA GLU A 28 29.52 -15.51 -15.70
C GLU A 28 28.03 -15.63 -16.04
N VAL A 29 27.20 -14.63 -15.71
CA VAL A 29 25.75 -14.69 -15.87
C VAL A 29 25.29 -13.64 -16.87
N GLU A 30 24.61 -14.11 -17.91
CA GLU A 30 23.90 -13.27 -18.86
C GLU A 30 22.39 -13.48 -18.67
N TRP A 31 21.67 -12.41 -18.36
CA TRP A 31 20.23 -12.46 -18.09
C TRP A 31 19.44 -12.19 -19.36
N ARG A 32 18.45 -13.04 -19.66
CA ARG A 32 17.54 -12.86 -20.78
C ARG A 32 16.09 -12.92 -20.32
N GLU A 33 15.27 -11.98 -20.77
CA GLU A 33 13.83 -12.02 -20.52
C GLU A 33 13.12 -12.84 -21.59
N ALA A 34 12.26 -13.74 -21.13
CA ALA A 34 11.32 -14.48 -21.98
C ALA A 34 10.01 -14.67 -21.21
N ALA A 35 8.88 -14.31 -21.82
CA ALA A 35 7.57 -14.40 -21.17
C ALA A 35 7.17 -15.85 -20.86
N ASP A 36 7.66 -16.78 -21.67
CA ASP A 36 7.50 -18.23 -21.60
C ASP A 36 8.71 -18.94 -20.95
N ALA A 37 9.57 -18.19 -20.24
CA ALA A 37 10.70 -18.77 -19.53
C ALA A 37 10.23 -19.86 -18.54
N PRO A 38 10.99 -20.97 -18.41
CA PRO A 38 10.66 -22.01 -17.46
C PRO A 38 10.61 -21.47 -16.03
N VAL A 39 9.65 -21.95 -15.23
CA VAL A 39 9.56 -21.60 -13.82
C VAL A 39 10.78 -22.15 -13.09
N ILE A 40 11.59 -21.25 -12.55
CA ILE A 40 12.76 -21.61 -11.74
C ILE A 40 12.29 -21.80 -10.30
N GLU A 41 12.41 -23.01 -9.80
CA GLU A 41 12.06 -23.31 -8.41
C GLU A 41 13.10 -22.68 -7.46
N ALA A 42 12.63 -21.85 -6.54
CA ALA A 42 13.52 -21.19 -5.60
C ALA A 42 14.12 -22.23 -4.65
N PRO A 43 15.46 -22.23 -4.42
CA PRO A 43 16.05 -23.13 -3.45
C PRO A 43 15.50 -22.88 -2.05
N PRO A 44 15.68 -23.81 -1.09
CA PRO A 44 15.33 -23.57 0.31
C PRO A 44 16.05 -22.32 0.85
N PRO A 45 15.47 -21.60 1.83
CA PRO A 45 16.10 -20.42 2.45
C PRO A 45 17.55 -20.70 2.86
N GLY A 46 18.50 -19.98 2.27
CA GLY A 46 19.91 -20.09 2.61
C GLY A 46 20.27 -19.24 3.84
N SER A 47 21.53 -19.33 4.28
CA SER A 47 22.09 -18.53 5.39
C SER A 47 22.37 -17.07 5.01
N ALA A 48 22.44 -16.74 3.72
CA ALA A 48 22.69 -15.40 3.23
C ALA A 48 21.57 -14.44 3.67
N ARG A 49 21.92 -13.48 4.54
CA ARG A 49 21.02 -12.40 4.99
C ARG A 49 21.37 -11.11 4.27
N VAL A 50 20.40 -10.58 3.52
CA VAL A 50 20.49 -9.26 2.89
C VAL A 50 19.68 -8.22 3.68
N PRO A 51 20.11 -6.94 3.70
CA PRO A 51 19.33 -5.88 4.33
C PRO A 51 17.95 -5.72 3.69
N ARG A 52 16.93 -5.38 4.50
CA ARG A 52 15.58 -5.09 3.99
C ARG A 52 15.57 -3.99 2.94
N GLN A 53 16.43 -2.97 3.13
CA GLN A 53 16.63 -1.88 2.17
C GLN A 53 17.01 -2.39 0.78
N PHE A 54 17.83 -3.43 0.68
CA PHE A 54 18.18 -4.01 -0.61
C PHE A 54 16.94 -4.56 -1.31
N LEU A 55 16.10 -5.31 -0.59
CA LEU A 55 14.88 -5.90 -1.17
C LEU A 55 13.91 -4.83 -1.67
N ASP A 56 13.80 -3.70 -0.96
CA ASP A 56 12.94 -2.60 -1.36
C ASP A 56 13.44 -1.91 -2.64
N VAL A 57 14.76 -1.63 -2.72
CA VAL A 57 15.40 -1.08 -3.92
C VAL A 57 15.32 -2.08 -5.08
N ALA A 58 15.50 -3.38 -4.79
CA ALA A 58 15.53 -4.42 -5.79
C ALA A 58 14.18 -4.60 -6.49
N ARG A 59 13.08 -4.62 -5.72
CA ARG A 59 11.72 -4.64 -6.28
C ARG A 59 11.42 -3.43 -7.16
N GLN A 60 11.91 -2.26 -6.75
CA GLN A 60 11.72 -1.03 -7.53
C GLN A 60 12.51 -1.06 -8.84
N ALA A 61 13.75 -1.54 -8.80
CA ALA A 61 14.59 -1.66 -10.00
C ALA A 61 14.08 -2.74 -10.96
N ALA A 62 13.47 -3.81 -10.45
CA ALA A 62 12.84 -4.85 -11.28
C ALA A 62 11.75 -4.31 -12.22
N GLY A 63 11.07 -3.23 -11.82
CA GLY A 63 10.07 -2.54 -12.63
C GLY A 63 10.64 -1.60 -13.70
N ALA A 64 11.97 -1.44 -13.79
CA ALA A 64 12.58 -0.63 -14.85
C ALA A 64 12.52 -1.36 -16.20
N THR A 65 12.43 -0.63 -17.31
CA THR A 65 12.50 -1.23 -18.67
C THR A 65 13.93 -1.47 -19.16
N ASP A 66 14.95 -1.08 -18.37
CA ASP A 66 16.35 -1.30 -18.73
C ASP A 66 16.66 -2.81 -18.72
N PRO A 67 17.15 -3.41 -19.83
CA PRO A 67 17.42 -4.84 -19.91
C PRO A 67 18.55 -5.29 -18.98
N ALA A 68 19.47 -4.39 -18.61
CA ALA A 68 20.59 -4.70 -17.73
C ALA A 68 20.22 -4.63 -16.23
N ARG A 69 18.95 -4.37 -15.89
CA ARG A 69 18.50 -4.28 -14.49
C ARG A 69 18.76 -5.56 -13.70
N TRP A 70 18.56 -6.73 -14.31
CA TRP A 70 18.76 -8.03 -13.66
C TRP A 70 20.23 -8.29 -13.35
N SER A 71 21.12 -7.94 -14.28
CA SER A 71 22.57 -8.00 -14.07
C SER A 71 22.99 -7.04 -12.96
N ALA A 72 22.53 -5.79 -12.98
CA ALA A 72 22.85 -4.80 -11.94
C ALA A 72 22.36 -5.24 -10.55
N LEU A 73 21.15 -5.81 -10.48
CA LEU A 73 20.60 -6.38 -9.25
C LEU A 73 21.46 -7.52 -8.72
N TYR A 74 21.87 -8.44 -9.60
CA TYR A 74 22.67 -9.59 -9.21
C TYR A 74 24.08 -9.18 -8.78
N THR A 75 24.70 -8.20 -9.45
CA THR A 75 26.00 -7.64 -9.03
C THR A 75 25.94 -7.09 -7.62
N VAL A 76 24.98 -6.22 -7.29
CA VAL A 76 24.87 -5.67 -5.93
C VAL A 76 24.56 -6.76 -4.90
N LEU A 77 23.69 -7.71 -5.24
CA LEU A 77 23.38 -8.85 -4.38
C LEU A 77 24.63 -9.68 -4.06
N TRP A 78 25.42 -10.03 -5.08
CA TRP A 78 26.66 -10.78 -4.94
C TRP A 78 27.63 -10.08 -3.99
N ARG A 79 27.85 -8.78 -4.20
CA ARG A 79 28.77 -7.96 -3.39
C ARG A 79 28.28 -7.79 -1.94
N LEU A 80 26.96 -7.68 -1.72
CA LEU A 80 26.39 -7.66 -0.37
C LEU A 80 26.65 -8.94 0.42
N VAL A 81 26.67 -10.08 -0.27
CA VAL A 81 26.88 -11.41 0.35
C VAL A 81 28.36 -11.72 0.53
N HIS A 82 29.21 -11.41 -0.46
CA HIS A 82 30.60 -11.86 -0.49
C HIS A 82 31.63 -10.78 -0.10
N GLU A 83 31.31 -9.49 -0.21
CA GLU A 83 32.27 -8.40 0.02
C GLU A 83 31.94 -7.60 1.28
N ARG A 84 30.81 -6.87 1.27
CA ARG A 84 30.50 -5.87 2.30
C ARG A 84 29.00 -5.73 2.53
N ARG A 85 28.56 -5.99 3.77
CA ARG A 85 27.15 -5.84 4.18
C ARG A 85 26.63 -4.40 4.13
N GLU A 86 27.50 -3.44 4.44
CA GLU A 86 27.19 -2.00 4.42
C GLU A 86 27.32 -1.37 3.01
N LEU A 87 27.37 -2.18 1.94
CA LEU A 87 27.54 -1.67 0.57
C LEU A 87 26.54 -0.56 0.22
N LEU A 88 25.26 -0.72 0.59
CA LEU A 88 24.20 0.25 0.26
C LEU A 88 24.37 1.61 0.93
N ALA A 89 25.14 1.71 2.01
CA ALA A 89 25.41 2.99 2.67
C ALA A 89 26.34 3.89 1.83
N ASP A 90 27.13 3.29 0.92
CA ASP A 90 28.05 4.01 0.06
C ASP A 90 27.38 4.46 -1.23
N THR A 91 26.74 5.62 -1.18
CA THR A 91 26.04 6.22 -2.32
C THR A 91 26.97 6.68 -3.45
N ARG A 92 28.30 6.55 -3.30
CA ARG A 92 29.28 6.86 -4.33
C ARG A 92 29.72 5.63 -5.12
N ASP A 93 29.50 4.44 -4.59
CA ASP A 93 29.79 3.18 -5.28
C ASP A 93 29.03 3.12 -6.62
N PRO A 94 29.70 2.78 -7.73
CA PRO A 94 29.10 2.83 -9.06
C PRO A 94 27.93 1.85 -9.23
N ASP A 95 27.99 0.65 -8.64
CA ASP A 95 26.91 -0.33 -8.74
C ASP A 95 25.71 0.08 -7.89
N VAL A 96 25.96 0.64 -6.69
CA VAL A 96 24.90 1.18 -5.84
C VAL A 96 24.21 2.37 -6.51
N ARG A 97 24.98 3.28 -7.14
CA ARG A 97 24.43 4.40 -7.92
C ARG A 97 23.57 3.92 -9.08
N ARG A 98 24.08 2.95 -9.85
CA ARG A 98 23.36 2.37 -10.98
C ARG A 98 22.06 1.72 -10.53
N LEU A 99 22.11 0.90 -9.49
CA LEU A 99 20.93 0.23 -8.93
C LEU A 99 19.89 1.25 -8.43
N ASN A 100 20.32 2.31 -7.74
CA ASN A 100 19.41 3.36 -7.29
C ASN A 100 18.79 4.14 -8.46
N GLY A 101 19.54 4.35 -9.55
CA GLY A 101 19.04 4.94 -10.80
C GLY A 101 17.94 4.09 -11.44
N LEU A 102 18.18 2.78 -11.55
CA LEU A 102 17.21 1.80 -12.03
C LEU A 102 15.96 1.76 -11.15
N ALA A 103 16.13 1.74 -9.82
CA ALA A 103 15.02 1.80 -8.88
C ALA A 103 14.19 3.07 -9.04
N ALA A 104 14.83 4.22 -9.25
CA ALA A 104 14.13 5.48 -9.53
C ALA A 104 13.39 5.46 -10.86
N GLN A 105 13.97 4.86 -11.90
CA GLN A 105 13.32 4.67 -13.19
C GLN A 105 12.09 3.76 -13.07
N GLY A 106 12.24 2.58 -12.45
CA GLY A 106 11.14 1.63 -12.28
C GLY A 106 9.98 2.20 -11.47
N ARG A 107 10.26 2.94 -10.39
CA ARG A 107 9.19 3.67 -9.65
C ARG A 107 8.42 4.65 -10.55
N ARG A 108 9.13 5.44 -11.37
CA ARG A 108 8.49 6.40 -12.30
C ARG A 108 7.64 5.68 -13.35
N GLN A 109 8.14 4.60 -13.91
CA GLN A 109 7.45 3.84 -14.96
C GLN A 109 6.20 3.15 -14.42
N VAL A 110 6.27 2.52 -13.24
CA VAL A 110 5.09 1.94 -12.56
C VAL A 110 4.05 3.04 -12.30
N GLN A 111 4.47 4.19 -11.76
CA GLN A 111 3.56 5.31 -11.50
C GLN A 111 2.92 5.86 -12.78
N GLN A 112 3.68 5.98 -13.87
CA GLN A 112 3.17 6.42 -15.16
C GLN A 112 2.16 5.42 -15.73
N ALA A 113 2.47 4.12 -15.69
CA ALA A 113 1.57 3.08 -16.16
C ALA A 113 0.25 3.05 -15.37
N GLU A 114 0.33 3.13 -14.04
CA GLU A 114 -0.85 3.24 -13.18
C GLU A 114 -1.67 4.50 -13.48
N MET A 115 -1.03 5.64 -13.74
CA MET A 115 -1.74 6.86 -14.12
C MET A 115 -2.45 6.73 -15.48
N GLN A 116 -1.82 6.07 -16.46
CA GLN A 116 -2.47 5.79 -17.74
C GLN A 116 -3.68 4.87 -17.58
N GLU A 117 -3.60 3.86 -16.71
CA GLU A 117 -4.73 2.98 -16.38
C GLU A 117 -5.87 3.75 -15.69
N VAL A 118 -5.56 4.71 -14.80
CA VAL A 118 -6.56 5.63 -14.22
C VAL A 118 -7.24 6.47 -15.29
N LEU A 119 -6.49 7.11 -16.19
CA LEU A 119 -7.05 7.95 -17.25
C LEU A 119 -7.94 7.12 -18.20
N ALA A 120 -7.52 5.90 -18.53
CA ALA A 120 -8.32 4.98 -19.34
C ALA A 120 -9.62 4.58 -18.63
N LEU A 121 -9.55 4.28 -17.31
CA LEU A 121 -10.71 3.97 -16.49
C LEU A 121 -11.73 5.12 -16.49
N GLU A 122 -11.27 6.36 -16.31
CA GLU A 122 -12.11 7.56 -16.31
C GLU A 122 -12.78 7.80 -17.67
N GLN A 123 -12.03 7.64 -18.78
CA GLN A 123 -12.57 7.80 -20.14
C GLN A 123 -13.63 6.77 -20.49
N GLN A 124 -13.51 5.55 -19.97
CA GLN A 124 -14.45 4.46 -20.22
C GLN A 124 -15.69 4.49 -19.30
N GLY A 125 -15.78 5.46 -18.38
CA GLY A 125 -16.80 5.46 -17.33
C GLY A 125 -16.71 4.23 -16.43
N GLY A 126 -15.52 3.64 -16.32
CA GLY A 126 -15.24 2.45 -15.52
C GLY A 126 -15.22 2.73 -14.02
N GLY A 127 -14.90 1.70 -13.24
CA GLY A 127 -14.87 1.81 -11.79
C GLY A 127 -16.22 1.52 -11.14
N ALA A 128 -16.38 1.98 -9.91
CA ALA A 128 -17.56 1.74 -9.11
C ALA A 128 -18.76 2.63 -9.47
N ALA A 129 -18.59 3.67 -10.28
CA ALA A 129 -19.63 4.68 -10.51
C ALA A 129 -20.98 4.09 -11.00
N PRO A 130 -21.02 3.09 -11.92
CA PRO A 130 -22.28 2.45 -12.33
C PRO A 130 -22.98 1.66 -11.22
N PHE A 131 -22.25 1.27 -10.18
CA PHE A 131 -22.76 0.47 -9.05
C PHE A 131 -23.29 1.34 -7.91
N VAL A 132 -23.01 2.64 -7.91
CA VAL A 132 -23.46 3.57 -6.85
C VAL A 132 -24.89 4.04 -7.15
N PRO A 133 -25.91 3.62 -6.39
CA PRO A 133 -27.28 4.08 -6.62
C PRO A 133 -27.41 5.57 -6.28
N LYS A 134 -28.09 6.33 -7.14
CA LYS A 134 -28.31 7.76 -6.95
C LYS A 134 -29.38 8.00 -5.88
N GLY A 135 -29.14 8.97 -4.99
CA GLY A 135 -30.10 9.36 -3.95
C GLY A 135 -30.29 8.35 -2.83
N ALA A 136 -29.42 7.35 -2.74
CA ALA A 136 -29.54 6.25 -1.78
C ALA A 136 -29.01 6.64 -0.39
N GLY A 137 -29.57 6.01 0.64
CA GLY A 137 -29.03 6.08 2.01
C GLY A 137 -27.82 5.15 2.22
N LEU A 138 -27.13 5.27 3.36
CA LEU A 138 -25.94 4.44 3.65
C LEU A 138 -26.23 2.92 3.61
N ASP A 139 -27.42 2.50 4.04
CA ASP A 139 -27.77 1.08 4.04
C ASP A 139 -27.98 0.54 2.62
N GLU A 140 -28.57 1.34 1.73
CA GLU A 140 -28.74 1.02 0.32
C GLU A 140 -27.38 1.04 -0.41
N LEU A 141 -26.52 2.02 -0.11
CA LEU A 141 -25.15 2.03 -0.62
C LEU A 141 -24.38 0.78 -0.18
N ARG A 142 -24.49 0.39 1.09
CA ARG A 142 -23.83 -0.81 1.62
C ARG A 142 -24.32 -2.07 0.90
N ALA A 143 -25.62 -2.20 0.69
CA ALA A 143 -26.22 -3.33 -0.03
C ALA A 143 -25.77 -3.37 -1.50
N ALA A 144 -25.69 -2.23 -2.18
CA ALA A 144 -25.22 -2.14 -3.55
C ALA A 144 -23.71 -2.41 -3.68
N ALA A 145 -22.89 -1.93 -2.74
CA ALA A 145 -21.45 -2.13 -2.73
C ALA A 145 -21.06 -3.61 -2.64
N ALA A 146 -21.90 -4.46 -2.04
CA ALA A 146 -21.70 -5.91 -1.98
C ALA A 146 -21.71 -6.60 -3.36
N ARG A 147 -22.18 -5.90 -4.40
CA ARG A 147 -22.22 -6.38 -5.80
C ARG A 147 -21.28 -5.59 -6.71
N CYS A 148 -20.39 -4.78 -6.14
CA CYS A 148 -19.52 -3.91 -6.92
C CYS A 148 -18.42 -4.70 -7.62
N GLU A 149 -18.44 -4.66 -8.96
CA GLU A 149 -17.40 -5.26 -9.81
C GLU A 149 -16.49 -4.22 -10.47
N GLY A 150 -16.48 -2.98 -9.95
CA GLY A 150 -15.76 -1.85 -10.54
C GLY A 150 -14.23 -1.98 -10.62
N CYS A 151 -13.60 -2.97 -9.98
CA CYS A 151 -12.18 -3.27 -10.14
C CYS A 151 -11.86 -4.73 -9.79
N GLU A 152 -10.73 -5.27 -10.25
CA GLU A 152 -10.33 -6.68 -10.09
C GLU A 152 -10.20 -7.20 -8.65
N LEU A 153 -10.27 -6.32 -7.63
CA LEU A 153 -10.17 -6.74 -6.23
C LEU A 153 -11.37 -7.57 -5.76
N PHE A 154 -12.58 -7.37 -6.32
CA PHE A 154 -13.77 -8.13 -5.93
C PHE A 154 -13.60 -9.64 -6.17
N ARG A 155 -12.78 -10.03 -7.17
CA ARG A 155 -12.56 -11.43 -7.54
C ARG A 155 -11.78 -12.23 -6.50
N ARG A 156 -10.99 -11.54 -5.66
CA ARG A 156 -10.05 -12.16 -4.71
C ARG A 156 -10.43 -11.93 -3.25
N ALA A 157 -11.03 -10.78 -2.94
CA ALA A 157 -11.54 -10.48 -1.61
C ALA A 157 -12.69 -11.43 -1.23
N THR A 158 -12.92 -11.65 0.06
CA THR A 158 -14.04 -12.48 0.51
C THR A 158 -15.36 -11.75 0.33
N GLN A 159 -15.36 -10.45 0.64
CA GLN A 159 -16.54 -9.59 0.57
C GLN A 159 -16.14 -8.12 0.58
N VAL A 160 -17.09 -7.25 0.29
CA VAL A 160 -16.94 -5.81 0.50
C VAL A 160 -16.87 -5.50 2.00
N VAL A 161 -16.02 -4.55 2.37
CA VAL A 161 -16.03 -3.94 3.70
C VAL A 161 -16.36 -2.46 3.56
N PHE A 162 -17.65 -2.17 3.75
CA PHE A 162 -18.19 -0.81 3.67
C PHE A 162 -17.92 -0.03 4.97
N GLY A 163 -18.14 1.29 4.95
CA GLY A 163 -18.02 2.10 6.15
C GLY A 163 -19.10 1.82 7.20
N ARG A 164 -18.78 2.19 8.44
CA ARG A 164 -19.64 1.98 9.61
C ARG A 164 -19.59 3.19 10.55
N GLY A 165 -20.77 3.60 11.01
CA GLY A 165 -20.98 4.69 11.96
C GLY A 165 -22.29 5.43 11.66
N PRO A 166 -22.61 6.49 12.41
CA PRO A 166 -23.84 7.26 12.20
C PRO A 166 -23.75 8.16 10.96
N THR A 167 -24.88 8.39 10.29
CA THR A 167 -25.03 9.30 9.12
C THR A 167 -24.74 10.76 9.43
N GLY A 168 -24.77 11.16 10.71
CA GLY A 168 -24.44 12.52 11.16
C GLY A 168 -23.13 12.61 11.94
N ALA A 169 -22.20 11.66 11.73
CA ALA A 169 -20.94 11.64 12.44
C ALA A 169 -20.16 12.95 12.23
N ARG A 170 -19.88 13.65 13.34
CA ARG A 170 -19.06 14.87 13.32
C ARG A 170 -17.66 14.60 12.78
N VAL A 171 -17.10 13.44 13.13
CA VAL A 171 -15.79 12.95 12.70
C VAL A 171 -15.97 11.74 11.80
N LEU A 172 -15.35 11.79 10.63
CA LEU A 172 -15.20 10.64 9.74
C LEU A 172 -13.72 10.30 9.59
N LEU A 173 -13.36 9.01 9.72
CA LEU A 173 -12.01 8.52 9.48
C LEU A 173 -11.96 7.63 8.24
N VAL A 174 -10.94 7.84 7.41
CA VAL A 174 -10.68 7.07 6.18
C VAL A 174 -9.35 6.35 6.32
N GLY A 175 -9.35 5.01 6.26
CA GLY A 175 -8.17 4.17 6.12
C GLY A 175 -7.80 3.86 4.67
N GLU A 176 -6.81 2.98 4.47
CA GLU A 176 -6.35 2.58 3.14
C GLU A 176 -7.31 1.58 2.48
N GLN A 177 -7.43 0.40 3.07
CA GLN A 177 -8.24 -0.72 2.59
C GLN A 177 -8.55 -1.66 3.77
N PRO A 178 -9.45 -2.65 3.60
CA PRO A 178 -9.68 -3.68 4.61
C PRO A 178 -8.43 -4.57 4.75
N GLY A 179 -8.15 -5.05 5.96
CA GLY A 179 -7.17 -6.10 6.19
C GLY A 179 -7.80 -7.49 6.17
N ASP A 180 -6.99 -8.50 6.50
CA ASP A 180 -7.40 -9.90 6.54
C ASP A 180 -8.59 -10.16 7.46
N GLN A 181 -8.58 -9.60 8.68
CA GLN A 181 -9.69 -9.78 9.62
C GLN A 181 -10.93 -8.97 9.23
N GLU A 182 -10.75 -7.76 8.72
CA GLU A 182 -11.84 -6.92 8.23
C GLU A 182 -12.58 -7.60 7.08
N ASP A 183 -11.84 -8.15 6.11
CA ASP A 183 -12.36 -8.87 4.96
C ASP A 183 -13.15 -10.12 5.36
N LEU A 184 -12.73 -10.86 6.40
CA LEU A 184 -13.49 -12.01 6.90
C LEU A 184 -14.72 -11.60 7.71
N LYS A 185 -14.63 -10.52 8.51
CA LYS A 185 -15.67 -10.09 9.43
C LYS A 185 -16.68 -9.09 8.82
N GLY A 186 -16.40 -8.52 7.66
CA GLY A 186 -17.28 -7.56 6.97
C GLY A 186 -17.38 -6.19 7.64
N ALA A 187 -16.40 -5.80 8.46
CA ALA A 187 -16.42 -4.53 9.21
C ALA A 187 -15.04 -3.84 9.22
N PRO A 188 -14.98 -2.50 9.13
CA PRO A 188 -13.71 -1.78 9.06
C PRO A 188 -13.07 -1.66 10.45
N PHE A 189 -11.73 -1.78 10.51
CA PHE A 189 -10.93 -1.63 11.72
C PHE A 189 -11.37 -2.56 12.86
N VAL A 190 -11.39 -3.88 12.61
CA VAL A 190 -11.77 -4.92 13.58
C VAL A 190 -10.65 -5.95 13.85
N GLY A 191 -9.48 -5.74 13.23
CA GLY A 191 -8.24 -6.43 13.55
C GLY A 191 -7.30 -5.60 14.44
N PRO A 192 -6.01 -5.99 14.54
CA PRO A 192 -5.06 -5.36 15.46
C PRO A 192 -4.87 -3.84 15.25
N ALA A 193 -4.94 -3.37 14.00
CA ALA A 193 -4.88 -1.93 13.72
C ALA A 193 -6.13 -1.19 14.24
N GLY A 194 -7.29 -1.85 14.24
CA GLY A 194 -8.51 -1.34 14.85
C GLY A 194 -8.41 -1.21 16.37
N GLU A 195 -7.82 -2.20 17.04
CA GLU A 195 -7.59 -2.15 18.50
C GLU A 195 -6.70 -0.95 18.89
N VAL A 196 -5.64 -0.68 18.11
CA VAL A 196 -4.79 0.50 18.30
C VAL A 196 -5.58 1.80 18.10
N LEU A 197 -6.44 1.84 17.07
CA LEU A 197 -7.29 3.00 16.81
C LEU A 197 -8.29 3.24 17.94
N ASP A 198 -9.01 2.20 18.37
CA ASP A 198 -10.01 2.27 19.41
C ASP A 198 -9.41 2.75 20.74
N ARG A 199 -8.22 2.24 21.09
CA ARG A 199 -7.47 2.72 22.26
C ARG A 199 -7.12 4.20 22.15
N ALA A 200 -6.58 4.62 21.00
CA ALA A 200 -6.19 6.01 20.79
C ALA A 200 -7.39 6.98 20.80
N LEU A 201 -8.52 6.57 20.22
CA LEU A 201 -9.77 7.33 20.27
C LEU A 201 -10.30 7.49 21.69
N ALA A 202 -10.32 6.41 22.47
CA ALA A 202 -10.74 6.44 23.88
C ALA A 202 -9.86 7.38 24.71
N GLU A 203 -8.53 7.34 24.52
CA GLU A 203 -7.58 8.22 25.23
C GLU A 203 -7.78 9.71 24.94
N VAL A 204 -8.29 10.07 23.76
CA VAL A 204 -8.54 11.47 23.38
C VAL A 204 -10.01 11.90 23.56
N GLY A 205 -10.85 11.03 24.13
CA GLY A 205 -12.26 11.32 24.40
C GLY A 205 -13.17 11.27 23.18
N LEU A 206 -12.76 10.61 22.09
CA LEU A 206 -13.62 10.37 20.92
C LEU A 206 -14.34 9.02 21.08
N ASP A 207 -15.65 9.04 21.33
CA ASP A 207 -16.45 7.82 21.39
C ASP A 207 -16.52 7.16 20.00
N ARG A 208 -15.97 5.94 19.89
CA ARG A 208 -15.93 5.14 18.65
C ARG A 208 -17.30 4.98 17.99
N ARG A 209 -18.39 4.98 18.77
CA ARG A 209 -19.79 4.85 18.28
C ARG A 209 -20.30 6.11 17.59
N GLN A 210 -19.68 7.26 17.84
CA GLN A 210 -20.04 8.55 17.24
C GLN A 210 -19.18 8.89 16.01
N VAL A 211 -18.16 8.07 15.72
CA VAL A 211 -17.25 8.24 14.59
C VAL A 211 -17.67 7.35 13.42
N TYR A 212 -17.76 7.92 12.22
CA TYR A 212 -17.88 7.13 11.00
C TYR A 212 -16.50 6.69 10.54
N VAL A 213 -16.30 5.41 10.24
CA VAL A 213 -15.01 4.88 9.80
C VAL A 213 -15.19 4.07 8.54
N THR A 214 -14.34 4.33 7.55
CA THR A 214 -14.34 3.67 6.26
C THR A 214 -12.92 3.57 5.69
N ASN A 215 -12.77 3.05 4.48
CA ASN A 215 -11.49 2.95 3.77
C ASN A 215 -11.58 3.56 2.36
N ALA A 216 -10.45 3.97 1.78
CA ALA A 216 -10.41 4.46 0.41
C ALA A 216 -10.78 3.38 -0.62
N VAL A 217 -10.40 2.12 -0.35
CA VAL A 217 -10.77 0.94 -1.13
C VAL A 217 -11.63 0.00 -0.28
N LYS A 218 -12.66 -0.65 -0.87
CA LYS A 218 -13.63 -1.49 -0.13
C LYS A 218 -13.36 -2.99 -0.16
N HIS A 219 -12.40 -3.44 -0.97
CA HIS A 219 -12.00 -4.85 -1.06
C HIS A 219 -10.55 -5.01 -0.63
N PHE A 220 -10.21 -6.15 -0.02
CA PHE A 220 -8.85 -6.42 0.44
C PHE A 220 -7.93 -6.78 -0.73
N SER A 221 -6.91 -5.96 -0.98
CA SER A 221 -5.82 -6.27 -1.92
C SER A 221 -4.73 -7.08 -1.21
N PHE A 222 -4.52 -8.32 -1.67
CA PHE A 222 -3.52 -9.23 -1.11
C PHE A 222 -2.92 -10.17 -2.15
N VAL A 223 -1.81 -10.80 -1.77
CA VAL A 223 -1.24 -11.97 -2.44
C VAL A 223 -1.18 -13.13 -1.46
N GLU A 224 -1.39 -14.34 -1.95
CA GLU A 224 -1.29 -15.55 -1.14
C GLU A 224 0.16 -16.02 -1.04
N ARG A 225 0.59 -16.37 0.18
CA ARG A 225 1.86 -17.04 0.42
C ARG A 225 1.65 -18.19 1.37
N GLY A 226 1.53 -19.40 0.80
CA GLY A 226 1.04 -20.56 1.53
C GLY A 226 -0.39 -20.30 2.01
N LYS A 227 -0.66 -20.54 3.30
CA LYS A 227 -1.99 -20.31 3.90
C LYS A 227 -2.23 -18.85 4.36
N ARG A 228 -1.30 -17.93 4.12
CA ARG A 228 -1.38 -16.54 4.62
C ARG A 228 -1.72 -15.58 3.49
N ARG A 229 -2.62 -14.64 3.78
CA ARG A 229 -2.95 -13.50 2.92
C ARG A 229 -2.07 -12.31 3.28
N ILE A 230 -1.18 -11.93 2.37
CA ILE A 230 -0.23 -10.84 2.58
C ILE A 230 -0.79 -9.58 1.93
N HIS A 231 -1.11 -8.60 2.78
CA HIS A 231 -1.57 -7.28 2.37
C HIS A 231 -0.67 -6.65 1.28
N GLN A 232 -1.28 -6.20 0.19
CA GLN A 232 -0.67 -5.34 -0.82
C GLN A 232 -1.29 -3.96 -0.75
N THR A 233 -0.50 -2.90 -0.90
CA THR A 233 -1.05 -1.55 -1.01
C THR A 233 -1.86 -1.45 -2.30
N PRO A 234 -3.09 -0.92 -2.28
CA PRO A 234 -3.88 -0.71 -3.49
C PRO A 234 -3.14 0.13 -4.53
N ARG A 235 -3.26 -0.26 -5.79
CA ARG A 235 -2.74 0.50 -6.93
C ARG A 235 -3.57 1.75 -7.17
N LEU A 236 -3.01 2.77 -7.84
CA LEU A 236 -3.78 3.99 -8.15
C LEU A 236 -5.11 3.72 -8.92
N PRO A 237 -5.17 2.80 -9.91
CA PRO A 237 -6.42 2.45 -10.59
C PRO A 237 -7.47 1.85 -9.66
N GLU A 238 -7.06 1.08 -8.65
CA GLU A 238 -7.97 0.47 -7.67
C GLU A 238 -8.57 1.54 -6.75
N ILE A 239 -7.74 2.50 -6.31
CA ILE A 239 -8.19 3.67 -5.55
C ILE A 239 -9.14 4.52 -6.39
N ALA A 240 -8.81 4.77 -7.66
CA ALA A 240 -9.65 5.55 -8.56
C ALA A 240 -10.99 4.86 -8.84
N ALA A 241 -10.96 3.56 -9.14
CA ALA A 241 -12.15 2.77 -9.34
C ALA A 241 -13.06 2.76 -8.12
N CYS A 242 -12.50 2.73 -6.91
CA CYS A 242 -13.30 2.65 -5.69
C CYS A 242 -13.75 4.03 -5.16
N ARG A 243 -13.20 5.13 -5.70
CA ARG A 243 -13.49 6.51 -5.28
C ARG A 243 -14.98 6.86 -5.23
N PRO A 244 -15.84 6.44 -6.18
CA PRO A 244 -17.28 6.73 -6.13
C PRO A 244 -17.97 6.28 -4.84
N TRP A 245 -17.55 5.15 -4.25
CA TRP A 245 -18.09 4.70 -2.96
C TRP A 245 -17.69 5.62 -1.80
N LEU A 246 -16.42 6.01 -1.76
CA LEU A 246 -15.92 6.93 -0.73
C LEU A 246 -16.61 8.29 -0.82
N GLU A 247 -16.79 8.81 -2.03
CA GLU A 247 -17.47 10.08 -2.26
C GLU A 247 -18.93 10.01 -1.84
N ALA A 248 -19.65 8.95 -2.19
CA ALA A 248 -21.04 8.76 -1.76
C ALA A 248 -21.18 8.71 -0.23
N GLU A 249 -20.25 8.05 0.48
CA GLU A 249 -20.23 8.08 1.95
C GLU A 249 -19.96 9.48 2.50
N LEU A 250 -19.00 10.21 1.94
CA LEU A 250 -18.67 11.57 2.37
C LEU A 250 -19.82 12.56 2.12
N GLU A 251 -20.53 12.42 0.99
CA GLU A 251 -21.68 13.23 0.61
C GLU A 251 -22.89 13.00 1.51
N ILE A 252 -23.07 11.78 2.04
CA ILE A 252 -24.14 11.48 2.99
C ILE A 252 -23.76 11.88 4.40
N VAL A 253 -22.54 11.55 4.85
CA VAL A 253 -22.12 11.78 6.24
C VAL A 253 -21.83 13.25 6.52
N LYS A 254 -21.30 14.00 5.53
CA LYS A 254 -20.97 15.43 5.63
C LYS A 254 -20.23 15.80 6.93
N PRO A 255 -19.07 15.18 7.20
CA PRO A 255 -18.38 15.34 8.47
C PRO A 255 -17.82 16.76 8.65
N GLN A 256 -17.87 17.29 9.86
CA GLN A 256 -17.18 18.54 10.21
C GLN A 256 -15.65 18.35 10.25
N ILE A 257 -15.21 17.13 10.56
CA ILE A 257 -13.80 16.76 10.62
C ILE A 257 -13.56 15.46 9.84
N LEU A 258 -12.66 15.52 8.86
CA LEU A 258 -12.25 14.37 8.05
C LEU A 258 -10.81 13.96 8.37
N GLY A 259 -10.64 12.80 9.01
CA GLY A 259 -9.35 12.23 9.37
C GLY A 259 -8.86 11.19 8.36
N CYS A 260 -7.69 11.41 7.78
CA CYS A 260 -7.04 10.46 6.87
C CYS A 260 -6.00 9.63 7.64
N LEU A 261 -6.24 8.33 7.78
CA LEU A 261 -5.33 7.39 8.44
C LEU A 261 -4.35 6.82 7.41
N GLY A 262 -3.13 7.35 7.39
CA GLY A 262 -2.06 6.91 6.49
C GLY A 262 -1.98 7.65 5.16
N ALA A 263 -0.92 7.34 4.40
CA ALA A 263 -0.56 8.07 3.19
C ALA A 263 -1.54 7.83 2.05
N THR A 264 -2.05 6.61 1.89
CA THR A 264 -2.97 6.25 0.82
C THR A 264 -4.31 6.93 0.98
N ALA A 265 -4.90 6.89 2.19
CA ALA A 265 -6.11 7.64 2.52
C ALA A 265 -5.92 9.14 2.30
N ALA A 266 -4.80 9.69 2.79
CA ALA A 266 -4.53 11.11 2.65
C ALA A 266 -4.36 11.53 1.17
N ARG A 267 -3.73 10.71 0.33
CA ARG A 267 -3.62 10.98 -1.11
C ARG A 267 -4.95 10.82 -1.85
N ALA A 268 -5.82 9.91 -1.40
CA ALA A 268 -7.15 9.78 -1.96
C ALA A 268 -8.01 11.03 -1.74
N ILE A 269 -7.78 11.76 -0.64
CA ILE A 269 -8.49 13.00 -0.29
C ILE A 269 -7.75 14.26 -0.78
N PHE A 270 -6.47 14.41 -0.50
CA PHE A 270 -5.68 15.62 -0.82
C PHE A 270 -5.01 15.59 -2.19
N GLY A 271 -4.95 14.44 -2.85
CA GLY A 271 -4.25 14.26 -4.11
C GLY A 271 -2.81 13.73 -3.98
N PRO A 272 -2.16 13.43 -5.13
CA PRO A 272 -0.91 12.66 -5.19
C PRO A 272 0.30 13.38 -4.59
N GLU A 273 0.28 14.71 -4.53
CA GLU A 273 1.39 15.50 -3.98
C GLU A 273 1.45 15.50 -2.46
N PHE A 274 0.43 14.98 -1.78
CA PHE A 274 0.42 14.93 -0.32
C PHE A 274 1.60 14.09 0.23
N ARG A 275 2.26 14.63 1.26
CA ARG A 275 3.41 14.01 1.95
C ARG A 275 3.10 13.88 3.44
N LEU A 276 2.62 12.70 3.83
CA LEU A 276 2.13 12.43 5.18
C LEU A 276 3.06 12.91 6.30
N LEU A 277 4.34 12.52 6.29
CA LEU A 277 5.26 12.86 7.38
C LEU A 277 5.54 14.37 7.50
N ARG A 278 5.34 15.15 6.42
CA ARG A 278 5.56 16.60 6.42
C ARG A 278 4.30 17.39 6.81
N GLN A 279 3.12 16.82 6.55
CA GLN A 279 1.84 17.54 6.60
C GLN A 279 0.84 16.96 7.62
N ARG A 280 1.16 15.85 8.29
CA ARG A 280 0.33 15.31 9.38
C ARG A 280 0.13 16.34 10.49
N GLY A 281 -0.99 16.23 11.21
CA GLY A 281 -1.28 17.13 12.34
C GLY A 281 -1.72 18.54 11.92
N GLN A 282 -1.89 18.81 10.63
CA GLN A 282 -2.33 20.11 10.10
C GLN A 282 -3.74 19.99 9.52
N PHE A 283 -4.56 21.02 9.75
CA PHE A 283 -5.89 21.12 9.16
C PHE A 283 -5.86 21.83 7.81
N PHE A 284 -6.55 21.26 6.85
CA PHE A 284 -6.79 21.82 5.53
C PHE A 284 -8.28 21.73 5.20
N ALA A 285 -8.84 22.73 4.54
CA ALA A 285 -10.19 22.63 4.00
C ALA A 285 -10.18 21.78 2.72
N THR A 286 -11.21 20.96 2.54
CA THR A 286 -11.47 20.23 1.29
C THR A 286 -12.92 20.39 0.88
N ARG A 287 -13.29 19.92 -0.31
CA ARG A 287 -14.69 19.94 -0.77
C ARG A 287 -15.63 19.11 0.11
N TRP A 288 -15.11 18.16 0.89
CA TRP A 288 -15.91 17.25 1.71
C TRP A 288 -16.01 17.69 3.17
N SER A 289 -15.09 18.53 3.66
CA SER A 289 -15.05 18.92 5.07
C SER A 289 -14.26 20.22 5.29
N PRO A 290 -14.71 21.13 6.16
CA PRO A 290 -13.97 22.35 6.49
C PRO A 290 -12.65 22.06 7.22
N LYS A 291 -12.55 20.92 7.93
CA LYS A 291 -11.35 20.53 8.68
C LYS A 291 -10.94 19.11 8.29
N THR A 292 -10.01 18.99 7.36
CA THR A 292 -9.42 17.71 6.95
C THR A 292 -7.99 17.62 7.49
N ILE A 293 -7.62 16.49 8.08
CA ILE A 293 -6.32 16.27 8.73
C ILE A 293 -5.83 14.86 8.44
N ALA A 294 -4.52 14.68 8.24
CA ALA A 294 -3.92 13.36 8.08
C ALA A 294 -3.10 12.97 9.31
N THR A 295 -3.05 11.67 9.58
CA THR A 295 -2.22 11.06 10.62
C THR A 295 -1.64 9.72 10.17
N LEU A 296 -0.80 9.10 11.01
CA LEU A 296 -0.25 7.78 10.75
C LEU A 296 -1.38 6.74 10.70
N HIS A 297 -1.24 5.73 9.84
CA HIS A 297 -2.15 4.59 9.90
C HIS A 297 -1.87 3.79 11.19
N PRO A 298 -2.87 3.31 11.95
CA PRO A 298 -2.66 2.52 13.17
C PRO A 298 -1.78 1.28 12.97
N SER A 299 -1.83 0.65 11.78
CA SER A 299 -0.94 -0.48 11.44
C SER A 299 0.55 -0.11 11.38
N ALA A 300 0.90 1.18 11.21
CA ALA A 300 2.30 1.63 11.27
C ALA A 300 2.86 1.48 12.69
N VAL A 301 2.03 1.72 13.71
CA VAL A 301 2.41 1.52 15.13
C VAL A 301 2.83 0.08 15.37
N LEU A 302 2.05 -0.88 14.87
CA LEU A 302 2.32 -2.32 14.98
C LEU A 302 3.55 -2.80 14.18
N ARG A 303 4.11 -1.94 13.32
CA ARG A 303 5.29 -2.24 12.50
C ARG A 303 6.56 -1.58 13.03
N GLY A 304 6.50 -0.93 14.20
CA GLY A 304 7.69 -0.43 14.90
C GLY A 304 8.70 -1.57 15.13
N GLN A 305 9.97 -1.26 14.99
CA GLN A 305 11.05 -2.25 15.12
C GLN A 305 11.34 -2.62 16.57
N ASP A 306 11.05 -1.70 17.49
CA ASP A 306 11.21 -1.83 18.93
C ASP A 306 10.11 -1.05 19.68
N ASP A 307 10.08 -1.22 21.00
CA ASP A 307 9.09 -0.59 21.88
C ASP A 307 9.16 0.95 21.87
N ALA A 308 10.36 1.52 21.72
CA ALA A 308 10.55 2.96 21.70
C ALA A 308 9.98 3.58 20.42
N GLU A 309 10.24 2.95 19.26
CA GLU A 309 9.67 3.35 17.99
C GLU A 309 8.15 3.16 17.99
N GLN A 310 7.65 2.03 18.49
CA GLN A 310 6.22 1.77 18.60
C GLN A 310 5.53 2.84 19.48
N ALA A 311 6.09 3.17 20.64
CA ALA A 311 5.58 4.21 21.53
C ALA A 311 5.58 5.59 20.86
N ARG A 312 6.65 5.93 20.12
CA ARG A 312 6.74 7.19 19.36
C ARG A 312 5.68 7.27 18.26
N LEU A 313 5.49 6.20 17.48
CA LEU A 313 4.47 6.14 16.42
C LEU A 313 3.06 6.22 17.00
N TYR A 314 2.82 5.59 18.15
CA TYR A 314 1.55 5.69 18.86
C TYR A 314 1.28 7.10 19.38
N ALA A 315 2.27 7.74 20.01
CA ALA A 315 2.17 9.11 20.49
C ALA A 315 1.82 10.07 19.35
N MET A 316 2.49 9.93 18.20
CA MET A 316 2.17 10.67 16.98
C MET A 316 0.68 10.50 16.61
N LEU A 317 0.20 9.27 16.40
CA LEU A 317 -1.21 9.00 16.07
C LEU A 317 -2.17 9.67 17.07
N ARG A 318 -1.97 9.42 18.36
CA ARG A 318 -2.80 9.95 19.44
C ARG A 318 -2.82 11.48 19.44
N ASP A 319 -1.68 12.13 19.24
CA ASP A 319 -1.58 13.58 19.31
C ASP A 319 -2.34 14.25 18.15
N ASP A 320 -2.34 13.67 16.94
CA ASP A 320 -3.17 14.18 15.84
C ASP A 320 -4.67 13.92 16.08
N LEU A 321 -5.03 12.76 16.65
CA LEU A 321 -6.41 12.47 17.02
C LEU A 321 -6.92 13.44 18.10
N ARG A 322 -6.04 13.89 19.00
CA ARG A 322 -6.38 14.93 19.99
C ARG A 322 -6.74 16.26 19.32
N LEU A 323 -6.06 16.63 18.23
CA LEU A 323 -6.41 17.81 17.45
C LEU A 323 -7.82 17.68 16.84
N MET A 324 -8.19 16.48 16.38
CA MET A 324 -9.56 16.21 15.89
C MET A 324 -10.59 16.31 17.01
N ALA A 325 -10.27 15.82 18.22
CA ALA A 325 -11.18 15.88 19.36
C ALA A 325 -11.42 17.31 19.85
N ALA A 326 -10.38 18.16 19.81
CA ALA A 326 -10.43 19.54 20.30
C ALA A 326 -10.99 20.56 19.29
N ALA A 327 -10.96 20.23 18.00
CA ALA A 327 -11.49 21.06 16.91
C ALA A 327 -13.01 21.04 16.85
#